data_AF-A0A6A3G653-F1
#
_entry.id   AF-A0A6A3G653-F1
#
_cell.length_a   1.000
_cell.length_b   1.000
_cell.length_c   1.000
_cell.angle_alpha   90.00
_cell.angle_beta   90.00
_cell.angle_gamma   90.00
#
_symmetry.space_group_name_H-M   'P 1'
#
loop_
_entity.id
_entity.type
_entity.pdbx_description
1 polymer ?
#
loop_
_entity_poly.entity_id
_entity_poly.type
_entity_poly.pdbx_seq_one_letter_code
_entity_poly.pdbx_strand_id
1 'polypeptide(L)'
;MDFIFELPADARGHTGIVVFVCRLSKMVRLAALRKSVTAPQAAQLFVDNVFRNHGLPEAFVSDRDPRFVFHFWQHLFRLLGTRLDMSTADHP
;
A
#
# COMPACT_ATOMS: atom_id res chain seq x y z
N MET A 1 -1.51 4.03 -3.08
CA MET A 1 -1.81 3.27 -1.86
C MET A 1 -1.80 4.27 -0.73
N ASP A 2 -2.69 4.08 0.23
CA ASP A 2 -2.80 4.96 1.39
C ASP A 2 -3.21 4.14 2.62
N PHE A 3 -2.83 4.61 3.81
CA PHE A 3 -3.19 4.01 5.08
C PHE A 3 -4.09 4.93 5.89
N ILE A 4 -5.21 4.40 6.36
CA ILE A 4 -6.10 5.09 7.28
C ILE A 4 -6.05 4.34 8.61
N PHE A 5 -5.66 5.04 9.67
CA PHE A 5 -5.60 4.52 11.04
C PHE A 5 -6.64 5.18 11.94
N GLU A 6 -6.64 4.78 13.21
CA GLU A 6 -7.49 5.38 14.26
C GLU A 6 -8.98 5.11 14.05
N LEU A 7 -9.28 4.02 13.33
CA LEU A 7 -10.63 3.49 13.22
C LEU A 7 -10.99 2.69 14.48
N PRO A 8 -12.29 2.61 14.83
CA PRO A 8 -12.76 1.69 15.85
C PRO A 8 -12.28 0.27 15.58
N ALA A 9 -11.88 -0.43 16.64
CA ALA A 9 -11.38 -1.79 16.51
C ALA A 9 -12.47 -2.74 15.99
N ASP A 10 -12.15 -3.54 14.97
CA ASP A 10 -13.02 -4.66 14.58
C ASP A 10 -12.93 -5.81 15.60
N ALA A 11 -13.74 -6.87 15.41
CA ALA A 11 -13.74 -8.05 16.28
C ALA A 11 -12.37 -8.78 16.36
N ARG A 12 -11.45 -8.48 15.44
CA ARG A 12 -10.09 -9.05 15.37
C ARG A 12 -9.02 -8.03 15.81
N GLY A 13 -9.42 -6.87 16.30
CA GLY A 13 -8.54 -5.81 16.80
C GLY A 13 -7.85 -4.98 15.71
N HIS A 14 -8.35 -5.00 14.46
CA HIS A 14 -7.86 -4.12 13.40
C HIS A 14 -8.34 -2.69 13.65
N THR A 15 -7.43 -1.73 13.59
CA THR A 15 -7.67 -0.31 13.89
C THR A 15 -7.34 0.59 12.70
N GLY A 16 -7.19 0.00 11.52
CA GLY A 16 -6.92 0.71 10.29
C GLY A 16 -7.23 -0.12 9.05
N ILE A 17 -7.15 0.55 7.91
CA ILE A 17 -7.31 -0.04 6.58
C ILE A 17 -6.17 0.44 5.68
N VAL A 18 -5.69 -0.44 4.79
CA VAL A 18 -4.91 -0.03 3.61
C VAL A 18 -5.84 0.04 2.42
N VAL A 19 -5.68 1.11 1.64
CA VAL A 19 -6.46 1.40 0.45
C VAL A 19 -5.57 1.29 -0.78
N PHE A 20 -5.97 0.41 -1.70
CA PHE A 20 -5.37 0.31 -3.03
C PHE A 20 -6.38 0.77 -4.07
N VAL A 21 -6.00 1.76 -4.88
CA VAL A 21 -6.85 2.29 -5.95
C VAL A 21 -6.14 2.10 -7.28
N CYS A 22 -6.79 1.42 -8.22
CA CYS A 22 -6.34 1.39 -9.60
C CYS A 22 -6.66 2.75 -10.25
N ARG A 23 -5.63 3.49 -10.69
CA ARG A 23 -5.84 4.83 -11.25
C ARG A 23 -6.64 4.83 -12.57
N LEU A 24 -6.54 3.74 -13.35
CA LEU A 24 -7.23 3.56 -14.63
C LEU A 24 -8.72 3.23 -14.43
N SER A 25 -9.01 2.12 -13.74
CA SER A 25 -10.40 1.64 -13.60
C SER A 25 -11.16 2.23 -12.41
N LYS A 26 -10.46 2.94 -11.51
CA LYS A 26 -10.98 3.39 -10.20
C LYS A 26 -11.43 2.25 -9.28
N MET A 27 -11.10 1.00 -9.59
CA MET A 27 -11.33 -0.12 -8.68
C MET A 27 -10.60 0.10 -7.37
N VAL A 28 -11.32 -0.03 -6.26
CA VAL A 28 -10.80 0.10 -4.90
C VAL A 28 -10.71 -1.28 -4.27
N ARG A 29 -9.59 -1.55 -3.60
CA ARG A 29 -9.40 -2.73 -2.76
C ARG A 29 -8.98 -2.29 -1.37
N LEU A 30 -9.64 -2.85 -0.37
CA LEU A 30 -9.46 -2.52 1.04
C LEU A 30 -9.00 -3.76 1.79
N ALA A 31 -8.02 -3.60 2.68
CA ALA A 31 -7.67 -4.64 3.63
C ALA A 31 -7.54 -4.06 5.04
N ALA A 32 -8.17 -4.72 6.01
CA ALA A 32 -8.10 -4.36 7.42
C ALA A 32 -6.72 -4.72 8.00
N LEU A 33 -6.21 -3.88 8.89
CA LEU A 33 -4.91 -4.05 9.51
C LEU A 33 -4.85 -3.36 10.88
N ARG A 34 -3.82 -3.67 11.65
CA ARG A 34 -3.55 -3.01 12.94
C ARG A 34 -2.65 -1.80 12.73
N LYS A 35 -2.74 -0.77 13.59
CA LYS A 35 -1.81 0.37 13.58
C LYS A 35 -0.33 -0.06 13.66
N SER A 36 -0.05 -1.17 14.32
CA SER A 36 1.28 -1.77 14.45
C SER A 36 1.71 -2.62 13.24
N VAL A 37 1.03 -2.55 12.09
CA VAL A 37 1.39 -3.34 10.91
C VAL A 37 2.79 -3.01 10.43
N THR A 38 3.60 -4.05 10.22
CA THR A 38 4.98 -3.92 9.76
C THR A 38 5.07 -3.83 8.24
N ALA A 39 6.22 -3.38 7.71
CA ALA A 39 6.42 -3.32 6.26
C ALA A 39 6.26 -4.69 5.57
N PRO A 40 6.79 -5.82 6.09
CA PRO A 40 6.53 -7.14 5.52
C PRO A 40 5.05 -7.54 5.51
N GLN A 41 4.30 -7.22 6.57
CA GLN A 41 2.87 -7.48 6.63
C GLN A 41 2.10 -6.64 5.61
N ALA A 42 2.46 -5.36 5.46
CA ALA A 42 1.86 -4.49 4.45
C ALA A 42 2.17 -4.96 3.02
N ALA A 43 3.38 -5.46 2.78
CA ALA A 43 3.76 -6.07 1.50
C ALA A 43 2.92 -7.33 1.19
N GLN A 44 2.69 -8.17 2.19
CA GLN A 44 1.82 -9.34 2.05
C GLN A 44 0.40 -8.91 1.64
N LEU A 45 -0.14 -7.87 2.28
CA LEU A 45 -1.44 -7.31 1.91
C LEU A 45 -1.45 -6.79 0.46
N PHE A 46 -0.39 -6.14 0.00
CA PHE A 46 -0.27 -5.73 -1.41
C PHE A 46 -0.27 -6.94 -2.36
N VAL A 47 0.47 -7.99 -2.03
CA VAL A 47 0.52 -9.20 -2.86
C VAL A 47 -0.85 -9.87 -2.96
N ASP A 48 -1.51 -10.04 -1.80
CA ASP A 48 -2.78 -10.75 -1.72
C ASP A 48 -3.95 -9.99 -2.34
N ASN A 49 -3.93 -8.66 -2.27
CA ASN A 49 -5.04 -7.83 -2.73
C ASN A 49 -4.83 -7.28 -4.14
N VAL A 50 -3.59 -6.97 -4.54
CA VAL A 50 -3.31 -6.29 -5.82
C VAL A 50 -2.59 -7.23 -6.79
N PHE A 51 -1.41 -7.72 -6.40
CA PHE A 51 -0.52 -8.45 -7.31
C PHE A 51 -1.13 -9.76 -7.81
N ARG A 52 -1.80 -10.51 -6.93
CA ARG A 52 -2.39 -11.82 -7.26
C ARG A 52 -3.30 -11.79 -8.50
N ASN A 53 -4.02 -10.70 -8.71
CA ASN A 53 -5.05 -10.61 -9.75
C ASN A 53 -4.54 -9.97 -11.05
N HIS A 54 -3.56 -9.08 -10.98
CA HIS A 54 -3.17 -8.22 -12.10
C HIS A 54 -1.66 -8.11 -12.32
N GLY A 55 -0.86 -8.78 -11.48
CA GLY A 55 0.59 -8.62 -11.46
C GLY A 55 1.01 -7.24 -10.93
N LEU A 56 2.22 -6.83 -11.32
CA LEU A 56 2.73 -5.51 -10.95
C LEU A 56 2.16 -4.43 -11.85
N PRO A 57 1.79 -3.27 -11.31
CA PRO A 57 1.44 -2.12 -12.13
C PRO A 57 2.68 -1.52 -12.79
N GLU A 58 2.47 -0.77 -13.86
CA GLU A 58 3.54 0.05 -14.49
C GLU A 58 4.07 1.12 -13.53
N ALA A 59 3.18 1.73 -12.75
CA ALA A 59 3.53 2.69 -11.70
C ALA A 59 2.76 2.39 -10.42
N PHE A 60 3.45 2.44 -9.29
CA PHE A 60 2.89 2.34 -7.96
C PHE A 60 3.12 3.66 -7.23
N VAL A 61 2.04 4.33 -6.86
CA VAL A 61 2.10 5.57 -6.08
C VAL A 61 1.82 5.23 -4.61
N SER A 62 2.73 5.57 -3.71
CA SER A 62 2.54 5.48 -2.26
C SER A 62 2.57 6.87 -1.63
N ASP A 63 1.93 7.00 -0.48
CA ASP A 63 2.27 8.05 0.48
C ASP A 63 3.73 7.94 0.96
N ARG A 64 4.21 8.94 1.68
CA ARG A 64 5.56 8.94 2.28
C ARG A 64 5.65 8.11 3.55
N ASP A 65 4.90 7.01 3.62
CA ASP A 65 4.94 6.13 4.77
C ASP A 65 6.34 5.50 4.91
N PRO A 66 6.99 5.57 6.10
CA PRO A 66 8.32 5.02 6.31
C PRO A 66 8.46 3.54 5.93
N ARG A 67 7.36 2.77 5.96
CA ARG A 67 7.31 1.36 5.56
C ARG A 67 7.58 1.16 4.07
N PHE A 68 7.32 2.19 3.24
CA PHE A 68 7.45 2.17 1.78
C PHE A 68 8.50 3.14 1.23
N VAL A 69 8.95 4.10 2.05
CA VAL A 69 10.02 5.06 1.70
C VAL A 69 11.42 4.42 1.66
N PHE A 70 11.59 3.19 2.14
CA PHE A 70 12.91 2.55 2.23
C PHE A 70 13.52 2.23 0.86
N HIS A 71 14.84 2.42 0.71
CA HIS A 71 15.59 2.18 -0.53
C HIS A 71 15.37 0.78 -1.12
N PHE A 72 15.14 -0.22 -0.28
CA PHE A 72 14.80 -1.58 -0.73
C PHE A 72 13.60 -1.58 -1.68
N TRP A 73 12.51 -0.89 -1.34
CA TRP A 73 11.30 -0.86 -2.16
C TRP A 73 11.54 -0.16 -3.49
N GLN A 74 12.22 0.99 -3.47
CA GLN A 74 12.60 1.71 -4.69
C GLN A 74 13.43 0.83 -5.64
N HIS A 75 14.44 0.14 -5.10
CA HIS A 75 15.28 -0.74 -5.90
C HIS A 75 14.52 -1.98 -6.40
N LEU A 76 13.68 -2.59 -5.55
CA LEU A 76 12.88 -3.76 -5.90
C LEU A 76 11.91 -3.45 -7.04
N PHE A 77 11.09 -2.41 -6.92
CA PHE A 77 10.13 -2.05 -7.96
C PHE A 77 10.84 -1.67 -9.27
N ARG A 78 11.98 -0.97 -9.19
CA ARG A 78 12.81 -0.68 -10.38
C ARG A 78 13.30 -1.96 -11.07
N LEU A 79 13.79 -2.95 -10.32
CA LEU A 79 14.22 -4.24 -10.90
C LEU A 79 13.05 -5.00 -11.54
N LEU A 80 11.85 -4.83 -11.01
CA LEU A 80 10.64 -5.47 -11.51
C LEU A 80 9.93 -4.68 -12.62
N GLY A 81 10.52 -3.57 -13.09
CA GLY A 81 9.98 -2.75 -14.18
C GLY A 81 8.83 -1.83 -13.77
N THR A 82 8.60 -1.64 -12.47
CA THR A 82 7.58 -0.73 -11.93
C THR A 82 8.21 0.55 -11.43
N ARG A 83 7.64 1.69 -11.80
CA ARG A 83 8.02 2.98 -11.19
C ARG A 83 7.36 3.14 -9.83
N LEU A 84 8.15 3.38 -8.79
CA LEU A 84 7.64 3.75 -7.46
C LEU A 84 7.65 5.27 -7.32
N ASP A 85 6.47 5.87 -7.36
CA ASP A 85 6.27 7.31 -7.20
C ASP A 85 5.77 7.61 -5.77
N MET A 86 6.20 8.73 -5.19
CA MET A 86 5.77 9.18 -3.86
C MET A 86 4.87 10.41 -3.99
N SER A 87 3.80 10.48 -3.19
CA SER A 87 3.01 11.70 -3.10
C SER A 87 3.81 12.85 -2.46
N THR A 88 3.40 14.08 -2.77
CA THR A 88 3.91 15.30 -2.13
C THR A 88 3.45 15.36 -0.67
N ALA A 89 4.32 15.82 0.24
CA ALA A 89 3.93 16.04 1.63
C ALA A 89 2.80 17.07 1.71
N ASP A 90 1.88 16.88 2.67
CA ASP A 90 0.75 17.78 2.97
C ASP A 90 -0.23 18.06 1.82
N HIS A 91 -0.16 17.29 0.72
CA HIS A 91 -1.01 17.42 -0.47
C HIS A 91 -1.57 16.05 -0.87
N PRO A 92 -2.71 15.64 -0.28
CA PRO A 92 -3.37 14.36 -0.55
C PRO A 92 -4.02 14.28 -1.93
#